data_AF-A0A953YW87-F1
#
_entry.id   AF-A0A953YW87-F1
#
_cell.length_a   1.000
_cell.length_b   1.000
_cell.length_c   1.000
_cell.angle_alpha   90.00
_cell.angle_beta   90.00
_cell.angle_gamma   90.00
#
_symmetry.space_group_name_H-M   'P 1'
#
loop_
_entity.id
_entity.type
_entity.pdbx_description
1 polymer ?
#
loop_
_entity_poly.entity_id
_entity_poly.type
_entity_poly.pdbx_seq_one_letter_code
_entity_poly.pdbx_strand_id
1 'polypeptide(L)'
;MTGFAHELERKEVTKTEIPVFHVGDSLDVHVRIKEGEKERIQIFSGVCIARKGGGLRETFTVRRIVEGEGVERIFPLHSPNVAQIGVKRAGKVRRAKLYYLRDRVGKATRIMEKLNATHLGKMDDKRTADEQPAPKAEEKPAEAEAAEKPAEAAEAAAPEATEAKTES
;
A
#
# COMPACT_ATOMS: atom_id res chain seq x y z
N MET A 1 8.62 -4.32 39.93
CA MET A 1 8.81 -2.88 39.62
C MET A 1 8.53 -2.63 38.14
N THR A 2 7.26 -2.61 37.72
CA THR A 2 6.88 -2.70 36.28
C THR A 2 5.57 -1.95 35.94
N GLY A 3 5.17 -0.98 36.77
CA GLY A 3 3.97 -0.17 36.53
C GLY A 3 4.23 1.03 35.60
N PHE A 4 4.89 2.06 36.14
CA PHE A 4 4.94 3.42 35.54
C PHE A 4 5.37 3.49 34.07
N ALA A 5 6.45 2.80 33.66
CA ALA A 5 6.93 2.85 32.28
C ALA A 5 5.87 2.38 31.26
N HIS A 6 5.13 1.32 31.62
CA HIS A 6 4.08 0.73 30.77
C HIS A 6 2.80 1.58 30.71
N GLU A 7 2.62 2.54 31.62
CA GLU A 7 1.49 3.48 31.57
C GLU A 7 1.78 4.72 30.72
N LEU A 8 3.02 5.21 30.72
CA LEU A 8 3.47 6.27 29.81
C LEU A 8 3.48 5.78 28.35
N GLU A 9 4.10 4.62 28.08
CA GLU A 9 4.11 3.98 26.75
C GLU A 9 2.68 3.86 26.16
N ARG A 10 1.65 3.66 27.01
CA ARG A 10 0.26 3.50 26.58
C ARG A 10 -0.40 4.80 26.13
N LYS A 11 -0.13 5.93 26.78
CA LYS A 11 -0.83 7.20 26.51
C LYS A 11 -0.36 7.86 25.22
N GLU A 12 0.93 7.74 24.88
CA GLU A 12 1.51 8.38 23.69
C GLU A 12 1.34 7.57 22.41
N VAL A 13 1.30 6.23 22.49
CA VAL A 13 1.35 5.34 21.32
C VAL A 13 -0.04 4.82 20.90
N THR A 14 -1.04 4.78 21.80
CA THR A 14 -2.34 4.15 21.48
C THR A 14 -3.17 4.99 20.51
N LYS A 15 -3.15 4.62 19.22
CA LYS A 15 -4.13 5.10 18.24
C LYS A 15 -5.55 4.63 18.58
N THR A 16 -6.46 5.57 18.72
CA THR A 16 -7.89 5.37 19.05
C THR A 16 -8.68 4.73 17.90
N GLU A 17 -8.38 5.12 16.67
CA GLU A 17 -9.13 4.72 15.47
C GLU A 17 -8.34 3.68 14.66
N ILE A 18 -8.65 2.39 14.88
CA ILE A 18 -8.07 1.26 14.15
C ILE A 18 -9.21 0.32 13.74
N PRO A 19 -9.46 0.10 12.44
CA PRO A 19 -10.54 -0.77 12.00
C PRO A 19 -10.27 -2.24 12.33
N VAL A 20 -11.34 -2.99 12.64
CA VAL A 20 -11.24 -4.41 13.00
C VAL A 20 -11.06 -5.27 11.75
N PHE A 21 -9.82 -5.68 11.48
CA PHE A 21 -9.46 -6.60 10.40
C PHE A 21 -8.82 -7.90 10.91
N HIS A 22 -8.92 -8.94 10.09
CA HIS A 22 -8.50 -10.30 10.39
C HIS A 22 -7.39 -10.78 9.44
N VAL A 23 -6.79 -11.91 9.79
CA VAL A 23 -5.87 -12.62 8.88
C VAL A 23 -6.68 -13.23 7.73
N GLY A 24 -6.21 -13.04 6.50
CA GLY A 24 -6.90 -13.39 5.26
C GLY A 24 -7.53 -12.19 4.54
N ASP A 25 -7.80 -11.09 5.24
CA ASP A 25 -8.38 -9.89 4.66
C ASP A 25 -7.39 -9.20 3.71
N SER A 26 -7.92 -8.57 2.65
CA SER A 26 -7.16 -7.73 1.72
C SER A 26 -7.21 -6.29 2.21
N LEU A 27 -6.04 -5.69 2.45
CA LEU A 27 -5.86 -4.41 3.13
C LEU A 27 -5.12 -3.39 2.25
N ASP A 28 -5.45 -2.11 2.44
CA ASP A 28 -4.67 -0.96 1.98
C ASP A 28 -4.04 -0.24 3.18
N VAL A 29 -2.75 -0.48 3.42
CA VAL A 29 -2.00 0.20 4.47
C VAL A 29 -1.44 1.51 3.92
N HIS A 30 -1.92 2.64 4.43
CA HIS A 30 -1.42 3.96 4.06
C HIS A 30 -0.20 4.28 4.91
N VAL A 31 0.99 4.28 4.30
CA VAL A 31 2.27 4.46 4.99
C VAL A 31 2.80 5.86 4.71
N ARG A 32 3.08 6.63 5.77
CA ARG A 32 3.82 7.89 5.68
C ARG A 32 5.30 7.56 5.45
N ILE A 33 5.86 8.10 4.38
CA ILE A 33 7.29 8.02 4.06
C ILE A 33 7.83 9.45 4.06
N LYS A 34 8.92 9.68 4.82
CA LYS A 34 9.65 10.95 4.83
C LYS A 34 10.92 10.80 4.01
N GLU A 35 11.08 11.66 3.02
CA GLU A 35 12.24 11.70 2.12
C GLU A 35 12.88 13.09 2.27
N GLY A 36 13.79 13.19 3.25
CA GLY A 36 14.27 14.47 3.76
C GLY A 36 13.12 15.26 4.39
N GLU A 37 12.91 16.48 3.90
CA GLU A 37 11.87 17.40 4.35
C GLU A 37 10.47 17.07 3.79
N LYS A 38 10.37 16.22 2.74
CA LYS A 38 9.11 15.93 2.05
C LYS A 38 8.44 14.69 2.62
N GLU A 39 7.17 14.80 3.00
CA GLU A 39 6.33 13.67 3.40
C GLU A 39 5.38 13.25 2.27
N ARG A 40 5.28 11.94 2.02
CA ARG A 40 4.29 11.36 1.09
C ARG A 40 3.60 10.14 1.69
N ILE A 41 2.37 9.88 1.26
CA ILE A 41 1.60 8.69 1.66
C ILE A 41 1.70 7.65 0.53
N GLN A 42 2.35 6.51 0.80
CA GLN A 42 2.38 5.36 -0.09
C GLN A 42 1.36 4.31 0.36
N ILE A 43 0.51 3.85 -0.56
CA ILE A 43 -0.46 2.78 -0.26
C ILE A 43 0.19 1.40 -0.52
N PHE A 44 0.33 0.60 0.53
CA PHE A 44 0.72 -0.80 0.44
C PHE A 44 -0.52 -1.70 0.46
N SER A 45 -1.06 -1.97 -0.73
CA SER A 45 -2.16 -2.92 -0.93
C SER A 45 -1.67 -4.37 -0.89
N GLY A 46 -2.33 -5.27 -0.15
CA GLY A 46 -1.97 -6.68 -0.08
C GLY A 46 -2.85 -7.51 0.86
N VAL A 47 -2.49 -8.78 1.09
CA VAL A 47 -3.21 -9.71 1.97
C VAL A 47 -2.56 -9.75 3.35
N CYS A 48 -3.36 -9.62 4.42
CA CYS A 48 -2.91 -9.86 5.79
C CYS A 48 -2.64 -11.36 6.00
N ILE A 49 -1.37 -11.77 6.08
CA ILE A 49 -0.98 -13.19 6.23
C ILE A 49 -0.78 -13.63 7.69
N ALA A 50 -0.54 -12.68 8.61
CA ALA A 50 -0.38 -12.96 10.03
C ALA A 50 -0.63 -11.71 10.87
N ARG A 51 -1.10 -11.91 12.10
CA ARG A 51 -1.18 -10.92 13.17
C ARG A 51 -0.52 -11.54 14.42
N LYS A 52 0.34 -10.80 15.13
CA LYS A 52 1.18 -11.29 16.23
C LYS A 52 1.40 -10.20 17.28
N GLY A 53 1.30 -10.58 18.55
CA GLY A 53 1.53 -9.71 19.69
C GLY A 53 0.23 -9.44 20.43
N GLY A 54 0.16 -8.31 21.11
CA GLY A 54 -1.03 -7.83 21.82
C GLY A 54 -0.75 -6.47 22.45
N GLY A 55 -1.78 -5.63 22.56
CA GLY A 55 -1.64 -4.22 22.95
C GLY A 55 -0.66 -3.47 22.04
N LEU A 56 0.10 -2.54 22.62
CA LEU A 56 1.02 -1.63 21.89
C LEU A 56 1.98 -2.33 20.92
N ARG A 57 2.42 -3.55 21.27
CA ARG A 57 3.41 -4.33 20.51
C ARG A 57 2.75 -5.33 19.55
N GLU A 58 1.47 -5.15 19.24
CA GLU A 58 0.80 -5.89 18.18
C GLU A 58 1.31 -5.47 16.80
N THR A 59 1.54 -6.46 15.94
CA THR A 59 2.06 -6.34 14.59
C THR A 59 1.22 -7.17 13.63
N PHE A 60 1.12 -6.72 12.37
CA PHE A 60 0.51 -7.48 11.29
C PHE A 60 1.42 -7.52 10.06
N THR A 61 1.38 -8.63 9.32
CA THR A 61 2.22 -8.86 8.15
C THR A 61 1.34 -8.86 6.91
N VAL A 62 1.64 -7.98 5.95
CA VAL A 62 0.92 -7.89 4.68
C VAL A 62 1.83 -8.38 3.55
N ARG A 63 1.34 -9.31 2.73
CA ARG A 63 2.01 -9.87 1.56
C ARG A 63 1.33 -9.40 0.28
N ARG A 64 2.12 -8.99 -0.71
CA ARG A 64 1.66 -8.80 -2.09
C ARG A 64 2.67 -9.41 -3.06
N ILE A 65 2.31 -9.50 -4.34
CA ILE A 65 3.24 -9.79 -5.42
C ILE A 65 3.36 -8.53 -6.27
N VAL A 66 4.58 -8.12 -6.61
CA VAL A 66 4.91 -6.97 -7.47
C VAL A 66 5.88 -7.47 -8.52
N GLU A 67 5.59 -7.29 -9.81
CA GLU A 67 6.52 -7.65 -10.91
C GLU A 67 7.05 -9.10 -10.88
N GLY A 68 6.34 -10.01 -10.18
CA GLY A 68 6.72 -11.40 -9.95
C GLY A 68 7.27 -11.68 -8.54
N GLU A 69 7.81 -10.68 -7.86
CA GLU A 69 8.43 -10.80 -6.54
C GLU A 69 7.42 -10.74 -5.38
N GLY A 70 7.60 -11.61 -4.39
CA GLY A 70 6.71 -11.76 -3.24
C GLY A 70 7.01 -10.83 -2.07
N VAL A 71 6.76 -9.53 -2.23
CA VAL A 71 7.02 -8.49 -1.23
C VAL A 71 6.15 -8.64 0.03
N GLU A 72 6.79 -8.74 1.19
CA GLU A 72 6.16 -8.70 2.52
C GLU A 72 6.60 -7.46 3.31
N ARG A 73 5.67 -6.84 4.04
CA ARG A 73 5.96 -5.80 5.03
C ARG A 73 5.27 -6.11 6.36
N ILE A 74 5.99 -5.87 7.46
CA ILE A 74 5.47 -6.00 8.83
C ILE A 74 5.20 -4.60 9.36
N PHE A 75 3.99 -4.36 9.84
CA PHE A 75 3.55 -3.07 10.38
C PHE A 75 3.15 -3.23 11.85
N PRO A 76 3.68 -2.41 12.78
CA PRO A 76 3.13 -2.30 14.13
C PRO A 76 1.77 -1.58 14.07
N LEU A 77 0.75 -2.15 14.71
CA LEU A 77 -0.64 -1.70 14.64
C LEU A 77 -0.80 -0.21 15.02
N HIS A 78 -0.03 0.21 16.03
CA HIS A 78 -0.07 1.55 16.61
C HIS A 78 1.04 2.50 16.07
N SER A 79 1.87 2.08 15.11
CA SER A 79 3.00 2.88 14.62
C SER A 79 2.53 4.23 14.04
N PRO A 80 3.17 5.38 14.37
CA PRO A 80 2.81 6.68 13.80
C PRO A 80 2.90 6.69 12.26
N ASN A 81 3.81 5.90 11.69
CA ASN A 81 4.05 5.80 10.24
C ASN A 81 2.88 5.18 9.47
N VAL A 82 1.96 4.47 10.11
CA VAL A 82 0.73 3.96 9.47
C VAL A 82 -0.35 5.03 9.59
N ALA A 83 -0.61 5.80 8.53
CA ALA A 83 -1.61 6.86 8.53
C ALA A 83 -3.03 6.32 8.70
N GLN A 84 -3.38 5.28 7.94
CA GLN A 84 -4.71 4.66 7.91
C GLN A 84 -4.60 3.21 7.42
N ILE A 85 -5.53 2.35 7.81
CA ILE A 85 -5.71 1.00 7.26
C ILE A 85 -7.09 0.95 6.62
N GLY A 86 -7.19 0.60 5.35
CA GLY A 86 -8.45 0.32 4.66
C GLY A 86 -8.66 -1.19 4.50
N VAL A 87 -9.86 -1.70 4.78
CA VAL A 87 -10.21 -3.10 4.45
C VAL A 87 -10.89 -3.12 3.08
N LYS A 88 -10.19 -3.64 2.06
CA LYS A 88 -10.73 -3.77 0.69
C LYS A 88 -11.67 -4.96 0.53
N ARG A 89 -11.40 -6.07 1.21
CA ARG A 89 -12.16 -7.33 1.07
C ARG A 89 -11.92 -8.27 2.24
N ALA A 90 -13.00 -8.86 2.76
CA ALA A 90 -12.94 -9.87 3.82
C ALA A 90 -12.57 -11.27 3.28
N GLY A 91 -11.57 -11.92 3.89
CA GLY A 91 -11.04 -13.22 3.46
C GLY A 91 -11.58 -14.38 4.28
N LYS A 92 -12.14 -15.41 3.61
CA LYS A 92 -12.60 -16.65 4.25
C LYS A 92 -11.45 -17.65 4.39
N VAL A 93 -10.74 -17.59 5.51
CA VAL A 93 -9.64 -18.53 5.85
C VAL A 93 -9.94 -19.34 7.12
N ARG A 94 -9.26 -20.49 7.26
CA ARG A 94 -9.37 -21.39 8.43
C ARG A 94 -8.11 -21.42 9.32
N ARG A 95 -7.05 -20.69 8.97
CA ARG A 95 -5.74 -20.70 9.66
C ARG A 95 -5.43 -19.28 10.15
N ALA A 96 -4.99 -19.16 11.41
CA ALA A 96 -4.58 -17.87 12.00
C ALA A 96 -3.28 -17.29 11.42
N LYS A 97 -2.53 -18.07 10.63
CA LYS A 97 -1.33 -17.65 9.89
C LYS A 97 -1.34 -18.32 8.51
N LEU A 98 -1.04 -17.55 7.47
CA LEU A 98 -1.17 -17.94 6.06
C LEU A 98 0.20 -18.04 5.36
N TYR A 99 1.24 -18.47 6.08
CA TYR A 99 2.60 -18.58 5.53
C TYR A 99 2.69 -19.47 4.28
N TYR A 100 1.75 -20.41 4.11
CA TYR A 100 1.59 -21.22 2.88
C TYR A 100 1.29 -20.40 1.60
N LEU A 101 1.06 -19.09 1.71
CA LEU A 101 0.96 -18.15 0.58
C LEU A 101 2.33 -17.63 0.11
N ARG A 102 3.42 -18.04 0.76
CA ARG A 102 4.80 -17.82 0.28
C ARG A 102 5.13 -18.79 -0.84
N ASP A 103 4.82 -20.06 -0.62
CA ASP A 103 5.15 -21.20 -1.50
C ASP A 103 4.14 -21.38 -2.65
N ARG A 104 3.19 -20.45 -2.79
CA ARG A 104 2.14 -20.47 -3.80
C ARG A 104 2.28 -19.29 -4.75
N VAL A 105 2.06 -19.57 -6.03
CA VAL A 105 2.11 -18.61 -7.14
C VAL A 105 0.83 -18.65 -7.97
N GLY A 106 0.58 -17.60 -8.73
CA GLY A 106 -0.59 -17.48 -9.61
C GLY A 106 -1.93 -17.69 -8.90
N LYS A 107 -2.84 -18.40 -9.56
CA LYS A 107 -4.23 -18.62 -9.11
C LYS A 107 -4.33 -19.28 -7.72
N ALA A 108 -3.34 -20.08 -7.30
CA ALA A 108 -3.34 -20.78 -6.01
C ALA A 108 -3.22 -19.86 -4.78
N THR A 109 -2.83 -18.60 -4.98
CA THR A 109 -2.75 -17.56 -3.94
C THR A 109 -4.12 -16.91 -3.62
N ARG A 110 -5.11 -17.06 -4.50
CA ARG A 110 -6.42 -16.40 -4.36
C ARG A 110 -7.20 -16.96 -3.17
N ILE A 111 -7.35 -16.16 -2.13
CA ILE A 111 -8.24 -16.43 -1.00
C ILE A 111 -9.72 -16.32 -1.45
N MET A 112 -10.57 -17.20 -0.93
CA MET A 112 -12.03 -17.14 -1.11
C MET A 112 -12.62 -15.97 -0.33
N GLU A 113 -13.59 -15.28 -0.90
CA GLU A 113 -14.24 -14.14 -0.26
C GLU A 113 -15.23 -14.56 0.83
N LYS A 114 -15.31 -13.76 1.90
CA LYS A 114 -16.28 -13.97 2.99
C LYS A 114 -17.58 -13.26 2.65
N LEU A 115 -18.46 -13.95 1.92
CA LEU A 115 -19.81 -13.50 1.54
C LEU A 115 -20.78 -13.41 2.74
N ASN A 116 -20.45 -12.55 3.71
CA ASN A 116 -21.27 -12.24 4.88
C ASN A 116 -21.86 -10.84 4.71
N ALA A 117 -23.19 -10.73 4.58
CA ALA A 117 -23.94 -9.48 4.37
C ALA A 117 -23.98 -8.53 5.59
N THR A 118 -22.95 -8.57 6.45
CA THR A 118 -22.89 -7.89 7.76
C THR A 118 -21.53 -7.25 8.06
N HIS A 119 -20.56 -7.30 7.13
CA HIS A 119 -19.19 -6.80 7.34
C HIS A 119 -18.71 -5.77 6.31
N LEU A 120 -19.63 -5.17 5.53
CA LEU A 120 -19.48 -3.75 5.22
C LEU A 120 -19.67 -3.02 6.55
N GLY A 121 -18.55 -2.72 7.22
CA GLY A 121 -18.57 -2.01 8.50
C GLY A 121 -19.29 -0.68 8.34
N LYS A 122 -20.02 -0.26 9.38
CA LYS A 122 -20.63 1.07 9.43
C LYS A 122 -19.57 2.09 9.07
N MET A 123 -19.85 2.93 8.08
CA MET A 123 -19.13 4.19 7.95
C MET A 123 -19.48 4.98 9.22
N ASP A 124 -18.49 5.29 10.05
CA ASP A 124 -18.65 6.19 11.19
C ASP A 124 -18.74 7.63 10.66
N ASP A 125 -19.89 7.89 10.03
CA ASP A 125 -20.13 9.06 9.20
C ASP A 125 -20.47 10.28 10.07
N LYS A 126 -19.42 10.84 10.68
CA LYS A 126 -19.47 12.07 11.46
C LYS A 126 -18.90 13.27 10.68
N ARG A 127 -19.08 13.30 9.35
CA ARG A 127 -18.66 14.42 8.48
C ARG A 127 -19.62 14.73 7.34
N THR A 128 -20.87 15.07 7.66
CA THR A 128 -21.57 16.25 7.08
C THR A 128 -22.85 16.54 7.84
N ALA A 129 -22.91 17.69 8.53
CA ALA A 129 -24.13 18.31 9.01
C ALA A 129 -23.91 19.80 9.32
N ASP A 130 -23.36 20.55 8.35
CA ASP A 130 -23.65 22.00 8.24
C ASP A 130 -23.44 22.52 6.81
N GLU A 131 -23.98 23.71 6.55
CA GLU A 131 -24.43 24.31 5.27
C GLU A 131 -23.76 23.97 3.90
N GLN A 132 -24.67 23.71 2.94
CA GLN A 132 -24.62 23.98 1.49
C GLN A 132 -25.36 25.33 1.21
N PRO A 133 -25.42 25.94 -0.01
CA PRO A 133 -25.01 25.44 -1.35
C PRO A 133 -24.36 26.47 -2.34
N ALA A 134 -24.06 25.99 -3.56
CA ALA A 134 -24.19 26.68 -4.87
C ALA A 134 -23.16 27.80 -5.28
N PRO A 135 -23.05 28.15 -6.59
CA PRO A 135 -23.77 27.66 -7.77
C PRO A 135 -22.92 26.96 -8.85
N LYS A 136 -23.60 26.47 -9.91
CA LYS A 136 -23.04 25.80 -11.11
C LYS A 136 -22.58 26.78 -12.20
N ALA A 137 -21.68 26.33 -13.08
CA ALA A 137 -21.53 26.80 -14.46
C ALA A 137 -21.00 25.67 -15.36
N GLU A 138 -21.54 25.54 -16.58
CA GLU A 138 -21.39 24.41 -17.51
C GLU A 138 -21.46 24.97 -18.96
N GLU A 139 -20.74 24.48 -20.00
CA GLU A 139 -19.80 23.36 -20.14
C GLU A 139 -18.95 23.50 -21.46
N LYS A 140 -17.81 22.78 -21.57
CA LYS A 140 -17.14 22.32 -22.84
C LYS A 140 -16.53 23.38 -23.80
N PRO A 141 -15.79 22.97 -24.88
CA PRO A 141 -14.64 22.04 -24.90
C PRO A 141 -13.46 22.52 -25.80
N ALA A 142 -12.32 21.82 -25.80
CA ALA A 142 -11.30 21.91 -26.88
C ALA A 142 -10.44 20.63 -26.97
N GLU A 143 -10.01 20.29 -28.19
CA GLU A 143 -9.10 19.17 -28.52
C GLU A 143 -7.67 19.67 -28.73
N ALA A 144 -6.66 18.80 -28.49
CA ALA A 144 -5.37 18.81 -29.20
C ALA A 144 -4.61 17.49 -28.96
N GLU A 145 -4.09 16.90 -30.03
CA GLU A 145 -3.33 15.64 -30.02
C GLU A 145 -1.91 15.86 -30.56
N ALA A 146 -0.89 15.74 -29.69
CA ALA A 146 0.52 15.51 -30.04
C ALA A 146 1.24 15.03 -28.75
N ALA A 147 1.94 13.90 -28.65
CA ALA A 147 2.86 13.17 -29.54
C ALA A 147 4.31 13.67 -29.48
N GLU A 148 5.11 13.08 -28.58
CA GLU A 148 6.54 12.90 -28.80
C GLU A 148 7.05 11.61 -28.12
N LYS A 149 8.00 10.93 -28.78
CA LYS A 149 8.80 9.82 -28.24
C LYS A 149 10.27 10.12 -28.53
N PRO A 150 11.20 9.97 -27.57
CA PRO A 150 12.60 9.78 -27.92
C PRO A 150 12.82 8.32 -28.36
N ALA A 151 13.14 8.13 -29.63
CA ALA A 151 13.70 6.89 -30.16
C ALA A 151 14.86 7.28 -31.07
N GLU A 152 16.09 6.95 -30.66
CA GLU A 152 17.32 7.37 -31.36
C GLU A 152 18.22 6.16 -31.61
N ALA A 153 18.32 5.76 -32.89
CA ALA A 153 19.23 4.73 -33.38
C ALA A 153 19.34 4.80 -34.93
N ALA A 154 20.58 4.90 -35.44
CA ALA A 154 20.95 4.99 -36.88
C ALA A 154 20.49 6.28 -37.59
N GLU A 155 21.17 6.86 -38.60
CA GLU A 155 22.43 6.55 -39.33
C GLU A 155 22.93 7.88 -40.02
N ALA A 156 24.06 8.05 -40.75
CA ALA A 156 25.10 7.16 -41.32
C ALA A 156 26.44 7.90 -41.61
N ALA A 157 27.43 7.12 -42.07
CA ALA A 157 28.50 7.44 -43.06
C ALA A 157 29.29 8.79 -43.03
N ALA A 158 30.57 8.69 -42.62
CA ALA A 158 31.81 8.81 -43.45
C ALA A 158 31.99 9.95 -44.51
N PRO A 159 33.24 10.38 -44.87
CA PRO A 159 34.52 9.65 -44.74
C PRO A 159 35.79 10.46 -44.31
N GLU A 160 36.92 9.73 -44.26
CA GLU A 160 38.35 10.15 -44.39
C GLU A 160 38.98 11.23 -43.49
N ALA A 161 39.89 10.80 -42.60
CA ALA A 161 41.31 11.23 -42.61
C ALA A 161 42.24 10.29 -41.81
N THR A 162 43.34 9.87 -42.45
CA THR A 162 44.64 9.35 -41.95
C THR A 162 44.92 9.18 -40.44
N GLU A 163 45.40 8.00 -40.03
CA GLU A 163 46.84 7.76 -39.74
C GLU A 163 47.17 6.25 -39.65
N ALA A 164 48.46 5.87 -39.70
CA ALA A 164 48.91 4.48 -39.88
C ALA A 164 50.00 4.01 -38.89
N LYS A 165 49.71 2.90 -38.20
CA LYS A 165 50.51 1.99 -37.34
C LYS A 165 49.51 0.92 -36.84
N THR A 166 49.76 -0.38 -36.68
CA THR A 166 50.97 -1.21 -36.47
C THR A 166 50.80 -2.54 -37.25
N GLU A 167 51.82 -3.13 -37.88
CA GLU A 167 52.81 -4.10 -37.34
C GLU A 167 52.35 -5.58 -37.37
N SER A 168 53.25 -6.48 -37.82
CA SER A 168 53.07 -7.93 -38.16
C SER A 168 52.64 -8.21 -39.61
#